data_AF-A0AA38BYB9-F1
#
_entry.id   AF-A0AA38BYB9-F1
#
_cell.length_a   1.000
_cell.length_b   1.000
_cell.length_c   1.000
_cell.angle_alpha   90.00
_cell.angle_beta   90.00
_cell.angle_gamma   90.00
#
_symmetry.space_group_name_H-M   'P 1'
#
loop_
_entity.id
_entity.type
_entity.pdbx_description
1 polymer ?
#
loop_
_entity_poly.entity_id
_entity_poly.type
_entity_poly.pdbx_seq_one_letter_code
_entity_poly.pdbx_strand_id
1 'polypeptide(L)'
;MSGSGKNVVEKAVKTIDWDGMAKLLVTDAARKEFLNLRRTYEEVKRTLDTKFNQEPQPINWEYYRKGLGSNIVDMYKQAYESIQIPKYVDKVTPEYKPKFDALLKEAKEAEQKSLQESEKLDKEIAKIQELK
;
A
#
# COMPACT_ATOMS: atom_id res chain seq x y z
N MET A 1 23.81 -24.41 -13.89
CA MET A 1 22.57 -24.28 -13.10
C MET A 1 22.51 -22.85 -12.59
N SER A 2 21.71 -22.02 -13.24
CA SER A 2 21.59 -20.59 -12.94
C SER A 2 20.74 -20.44 -11.68
N GLY A 3 21.29 -19.82 -10.64
CA GLY A 3 20.61 -19.65 -9.36
C GLY A 3 19.26 -18.96 -9.56
N SER A 4 18.22 -19.53 -8.98
CA SER A 4 16.89 -18.94 -8.92
C SER A 4 17.00 -17.50 -8.40
N GLY A 5 16.56 -16.54 -9.21
CA GLY A 5 16.47 -15.14 -8.82
C GLY A 5 15.68 -15.04 -7.52
N LYS A 6 16.32 -14.53 -6.47
CA LYS A 6 15.63 -14.24 -5.20
C LYS A 6 14.69 -13.06 -5.49
N ASN A 7 13.39 -13.33 -5.60
CA ASN A 7 12.37 -12.28 -5.70
C ASN A 7 12.50 -11.35 -4.48
N VAL A 8 12.89 -10.10 -4.71
CA VAL A 8 13.22 -9.14 -3.64
C VAL A 8 11.97 -8.51 -3.04
N VAL A 9 10.82 -8.56 -3.72
CA VAL A 9 9.59 -7.86 -3.31
C VAL A 9 8.33 -8.67 -3.61
N GLU A 10 7.48 -8.87 -2.60
CA GLU A 10 6.10 -9.33 -2.76
C GLU A 10 5.17 -8.12 -2.95
N LYS A 11 4.35 -8.14 -3.99
CA LYS A 11 3.43 -7.03 -4.32
C LYS A 11 2.01 -7.33 -3.84
N ALA A 12 1.53 -6.56 -2.87
CA ALA A 12 0.11 -6.50 -2.53
C ALA A 12 -0.49 -5.19 -3.05
N VAL A 13 -0.93 -5.19 -4.31
CA VAL A 13 -1.58 -4.02 -4.93
C VAL A 13 -3.09 -4.25 -4.96
N LYS A 14 -3.84 -3.36 -4.30
CA LYS A 14 -5.31 -3.32 -4.42
C LYS A 14 -5.71 -2.33 -5.50
N THR A 15 -6.76 -2.65 -6.24
CA THR A 15 -7.45 -1.69 -7.09
C THR A 15 -8.23 -0.73 -6.19
N ILE A 16 -8.00 0.58 -6.36
CA ILE A 16 -8.61 1.64 -5.55
C ILE A 16 -9.40 2.56 -6.50
N ASP A 17 -10.67 2.78 -6.19
CA ASP A 17 -11.49 3.78 -6.86
C ASP A 17 -11.22 5.17 -6.27
N TRP A 18 -10.16 5.81 -6.77
CA TRP A 18 -9.74 7.13 -6.33
C TRP A 18 -10.77 8.22 -6.60
N ASP A 19 -11.51 8.11 -7.71
CA ASP A 19 -12.45 9.13 -8.13
C ASP A 19 -13.76 9.03 -7.34
N GLY A 20 -14.21 7.82 -7.01
CA GLY A 20 -15.31 7.58 -6.07
C GLY A 20 -15.00 8.11 -4.67
N MET A 21 -13.81 7.83 -4.14
CA MET A 21 -13.40 8.34 -2.83
C MET A 21 -13.30 9.87 -2.79
N ALA A 22 -12.79 10.51 -3.85
CA ALA A 22 -12.69 11.96 -3.92
C ALA A 22 -14.06 12.67 -3.83
N LYS A 23 -15.13 12.03 -4.32
CA LYS A 23 -16.50 12.59 -4.27
C LYS A 23 -17.08 12.61 -2.85
N LEU A 24 -16.64 11.70 -1.98
CA LEU A 24 -17.14 11.59 -0.60
C LEU A 24 -16.50 12.62 0.35
N LEU A 25 -15.39 13.24 -0.05
CA LEU A 25 -14.72 14.25 0.75
C LEU A 25 -15.47 15.57 0.67
N VAL A 26 -15.82 16.16 1.81
CA VAL A 26 -16.60 17.40 1.89
C VAL A 26 -15.77 18.62 2.31
N THR A 27 -14.56 18.43 2.82
CA THR A 27 -13.68 19.54 3.26
C THR A 27 -12.47 19.71 2.35
N ASP A 28 -12.03 20.95 2.14
CA ASP A 28 -10.88 21.27 1.29
C ASP A 28 -9.58 20.69 1.85
N ALA A 29 -9.43 20.67 3.18
CA ALA A 29 -8.31 20.04 3.84
C ALA A 29 -8.24 18.54 3.54
N ALA A 30 -9.38 17.83 3.64
CA ALA A 30 -9.42 16.40 3.34
C ALA A 30 -9.13 16.11 1.85
N ARG A 31 -9.65 16.95 0.93
CA ARG A 31 -9.33 16.84 -0.51
C ARG A 31 -7.83 16.99 -0.76
N LYS A 32 -7.18 17.97 -0.12
CA LYS A 32 -5.74 18.20 -0.25
C LYS A 32 -4.92 16.99 0.25
N GLU A 33 -5.22 16.49 1.44
CA GLU A 33 -4.52 15.33 1.99
C GLU A 33 -4.76 14.06 1.16
N PHE A 34 -5.98 13.87 0.64
CA PHE A 34 -6.30 12.75 -0.24
C PHE A 34 -5.53 12.79 -1.57
N LEU A 35 -5.38 13.97 -2.19
CA LEU A 35 -4.57 14.14 -3.40
C LEU A 35 -3.09 13.85 -3.13
N ASN A 36 -2.58 14.29 -1.98
CA ASN A 36 -1.22 13.95 -1.56
C ASN A 36 -1.04 12.44 -1.40
N LEU A 37 -1.99 11.76 -0.75
CA LEU A 37 -1.97 10.30 -0.59
C LEU A 37 -1.98 9.58 -1.93
N ARG A 38 -2.87 9.96 -2.86
CA ARG A 38 -2.95 9.37 -4.20
C ARG A 38 -1.60 9.50 -4.92
N ARG A 39 -1.01 10.70 -4.91
CA ARG A 39 0.29 10.95 -5.55
C ARG A 39 1.39 10.07 -4.98
N THR A 40 1.49 9.98 -3.65
CA THR A 40 2.49 9.14 -2.99
C THR A 40 2.27 7.67 -3.28
N TYR A 41 1.02 7.20 -3.32
CA TYR A 41 0.69 5.83 -3.70
C TYR A 41 1.12 5.51 -5.14
N GLU A 42 0.78 6.37 -6.10
CA GLU A 42 1.15 6.19 -7.51
C GLU A 42 2.67 6.21 -7.71
N GLU A 43 3.39 7.06 -6.98
CA GLU A 43 4.86 7.10 -6.99
C GLU A 43 5.51 5.81 -6.47
N VAL A 44 5.01 5.29 -5.34
CA VAL A 44 5.47 4.01 -4.77
C VAL A 44 5.14 2.86 -5.72
N LYS A 45 3.92 2.82 -6.25
CA LYS A 45 3.50 1.80 -7.23
C LYS A 45 4.42 1.80 -8.46
N ARG A 46 4.66 2.97 -9.07
CA ARG A 46 5.57 3.12 -10.21
C ARG A 46 6.98 2.62 -9.88
N THR A 47 7.47 2.94 -8.69
CA THR A 47 8.80 2.51 -8.24
C THR A 47 8.89 1.00 -8.10
N LEU A 48 7.86 0.37 -7.53
CA LEU A 48 7.74 -1.09 -7.42
C LEU A 48 7.65 -1.77 -8.79
N ASP A 49 6.94 -1.16 -9.74
CA ASP A 49 6.76 -1.71 -11.08
C ASP A 49 8.00 -1.57 -11.97
N THR A 50 8.78 -0.50 -11.80
CA THR A 50 9.94 -0.21 -12.66
C THR A 50 11.27 -0.69 -12.10
N LYS A 51 11.55 -0.45 -10.80
CA LYS A 51 12.88 -0.68 -10.21
C LYS A 51 13.02 -2.03 -9.53
N PHE A 52 11.95 -2.50 -8.90
CA PHE A 52 11.98 -3.68 -8.04
C PHE A 52 11.33 -4.92 -8.67
N ASN A 53 10.79 -4.80 -9.88
CA ASN A 53 10.22 -5.91 -10.64
C ASN A 53 11.26 -6.62 -11.52
N GLN A 54 12.51 -6.17 -11.50
CA GLN A 54 13.61 -6.77 -12.25
C GLN A 54 14.42 -7.64 -11.31
N GLU A 55 14.60 -8.92 -11.67
CA GLU A 55 15.58 -9.75 -11.00
C GLU A 55 16.98 -9.14 -11.19
N PRO A 56 17.85 -9.15 -10.17
CA PRO A 56 19.21 -8.67 -10.32
C PRO A 56 19.92 -9.44 -11.43
N GLN A 57 20.66 -8.72 -12.28
CA GLN A 57 21.34 -9.35 -13.41
C GLN A 57 22.31 -10.44 -12.92
N PRO A 58 22.29 -11.64 -13.51
CA PRO A 58 23.19 -12.70 -13.11
C PRO A 58 24.66 -12.28 -13.27
N ILE A 59 25.46 -12.49 -12.23
CA ILE A 59 26.90 -12.19 -12.28
C ILE A 59 27.59 -13.22 -13.16
N ASN A 60 28.32 -12.76 -14.18
CA ASN A 60 29.11 -13.62 -15.07
C ASN A 60 30.46 -13.97 -14.43
N TRP A 61 30.44 -14.92 -13.50
CA TRP A 61 31.64 -15.36 -12.77
C TRP A 61 32.75 -15.89 -13.69
N GLU A 62 32.42 -16.57 -14.79
CA GLU A 62 33.39 -17.09 -15.76
C GLU A 62 34.18 -15.99 -16.48
N TYR A 63 33.52 -14.88 -16.81
CA TYR A 63 34.20 -13.72 -17.39
C TYR A 63 35.25 -13.15 -16.43
N TYR A 64 34.90 -12.98 -15.16
CA TYR A 64 35.81 -12.46 -14.15
C TYR A 64 36.94 -13.43 -13.79
N ARG A 65 36.68 -14.75 -13.81
CA ARG A 65 37.71 -15.79 -13.59
C ARG A 65 38.88 -15.66 -14.57
N LYS A 66 38.62 -15.27 -15.82
CA LYS A 66 39.65 -15.10 -16.87
C LYS A 66 40.59 -13.92 -16.62
N GLY A 67 40.13 -12.87 -15.93
CA GLY A 67 40.93 -11.66 -15.70
C GLY A 67 41.56 -11.57 -14.31
N LEU A 68 40.89 -12.08 -13.27
CA LEU A 68 41.28 -11.92 -11.87
C LEU A 68 41.83 -13.20 -11.23
N GLY A 69 41.75 -14.33 -11.93
CA GLY A 69 42.10 -15.65 -11.43
C GLY A 69 40.96 -16.33 -10.65
N SER A 70 40.97 -17.66 -10.64
CA SER A 70 39.87 -18.46 -10.08
C SER A 70 39.67 -18.28 -8.57
N ASN A 71 40.76 -18.25 -7.80
CA ASN A 71 40.70 -18.24 -6.34
C ASN A 71 39.93 -17.04 -5.76
N ILE A 72 40.20 -15.84 -6.30
CA ILE A 72 39.52 -14.61 -5.86
C ILE A 72 38.04 -14.69 -6.22
N VAL A 73 37.73 -15.06 -7.46
CA VAL A 73 36.35 -15.08 -7.96
C VAL A 73 35.51 -16.15 -7.26
N ASP A 74 36.10 -17.29 -6.92
CA ASP A 74 35.42 -18.37 -6.21
C ASP A 74 35.09 -17.97 -4.76
N MET A 75 36.00 -17.26 -4.08
CA MET A 75 35.76 -16.69 -2.75
C MET A 75 34.58 -15.70 -2.76
N TYR A 76 34.53 -14.78 -3.74
CA TYR A 76 33.44 -13.80 -3.86
C TYR A 76 32.11 -14.46 -4.25
N LYS A 77 32.14 -15.49 -5.11
CA LYS A 77 30.95 -16.25 -5.46
C LYS A 77 30.35 -16.95 -4.24
N GLN A 78 31.18 -17.62 -3.44
CA GLN A 78 30.75 -18.28 -2.21
C GLN A 78 30.17 -17.29 -1.19
N ALA A 79 30.83 -16.13 -1.03
CA ALA A 79 30.32 -15.05 -0.18
C ALA A 79 28.95 -14.56 -0.67
N TYR A 80 28.81 -14.27 -1.96
CA TYR A 80 27.57 -13.80 -2.58
C TYR A 80 26.41 -14.79 -2.41
N GLU A 81 26.66 -16.08 -2.63
CA GLU A 81 25.64 -17.13 -2.48
C GLU A 81 25.22 -17.32 -1.02
N SER A 82 26.15 -17.15 -0.06
CA SER A 82 25.85 -17.24 1.38
C SER A 82 25.07 -16.05 1.94
N ILE A 83 25.03 -14.91 1.24
CA ILE A 83 24.30 -13.73 1.71
C ILE A 83 22.78 -13.99 1.69
N GLN A 84 22.18 -13.87 2.87
CA GLN A 84 20.74 -13.79 3.03
C GLN A 84 20.32 -12.33 3.06
N ILE A 85 19.50 -11.92 2.10
CA ILE A 85 18.95 -10.56 2.06
C ILE A 85 17.86 -10.48 3.14
N PRO A 86 18.00 -9.61 4.15
CA PRO A 86 16.98 -9.45 5.18
C PRO A 86 15.66 -9.03 4.54
N LYS A 87 14.57 -9.70 4.94
CA LYS A 87 13.23 -9.29 4.53
C LYS A 87 12.78 -8.10 5.37
N TYR A 88 12.06 -7.18 4.74
CA TYR A 88 11.41 -6.08 5.45
C TYR A 88 10.36 -6.64 6.41
N VAL A 89 10.40 -6.21 7.67
CA VAL A 89 9.42 -6.58 8.69
C VAL A 89 8.39 -5.46 8.78
N ASP A 90 7.14 -5.77 8.44
CA ASP A 90 6.04 -4.81 8.56
C ASP A 90 5.69 -4.57 10.03
N LYS A 91 6.05 -3.38 10.52
CA LYS A 91 5.70 -2.89 11.85
C LYS A 91 4.54 -1.88 11.83
N VAL A 92 4.13 -1.44 10.63
CA VAL A 92 3.21 -0.32 10.45
C VAL A 92 1.77 -0.83 10.44
N THR A 93 1.47 -1.91 9.71
CA THR A 93 0.09 -2.45 9.64
C THR A 93 -0.50 -2.77 11.01
N PRO A 94 0.23 -3.41 11.95
CA PRO A 94 -0.29 -3.67 13.30
C PRO A 94 -0.58 -2.39 14.09
N GLU A 95 0.19 -1.32 13.88
CA GLU A 95 0.00 -0.04 14.57
C GLU A 95 -1.26 0.70 14.10
N TYR A 96 -1.58 0.61 12.81
CA TYR A 96 -2.72 1.32 12.22
C TYR A 96 -4.03 0.53 12.31
N LYS A 97 -3.97 -0.78 12.51
CA LYS A 97 -5.16 -1.62 12.71
C LYS A 97 -6.11 -1.11 13.80
N PRO A 98 -5.67 -0.83 15.05
CA PRO A 98 -6.59 -0.32 16.07
C PRO A 98 -7.15 1.07 15.75
N LYS A 99 -6.38 1.93 15.07
CA LYS A 99 -6.86 3.24 14.61
C LYS A 99 -7.98 3.09 13.58
N PHE A 100 -7.83 2.14 12.65
CA PHE A 100 -8.84 1.83 11.66
C PHE A 100 -10.10 1.21 12.29
N ASP A 101 -9.93 0.28 13.22
CA ASP A 101 -11.06 -0.34 13.93
C ASP A 101 -11.86 0.69 14.74
N ALA A 102 -11.18 1.70 15.33
CA ALA A 102 -11.84 2.82 16.00
C ALA A 102 -12.66 3.68 15.03
N LEU A 103 -12.11 4.01 13.85
CA LEU A 103 -12.84 4.76 12.81
C LEU A 103 -14.07 4.00 12.29
N LEU A 104 -13.98 2.67 12.15
CA LEU A 104 -15.13 1.84 11.78
C LEU A 104 -16.24 1.89 12.82
N LYS A 105 -15.88 1.94 14.10
CA LYS A 105 -16.86 2.10 15.18
C LYS A 105 -17.53 3.47 15.12
N GLU A 106 -16.74 4.54 14.97
CA GLU A 106 -17.25 5.90 14.84
C GLU A 106 -18.19 6.06 13.64
N ALA A 107 -17.84 5.48 12.49
CA ALA A 107 -18.68 5.51 11.28
C ALA A 107 -20.04 4.85 11.51
N LYS A 108 -20.09 3.71 12.21
CA LYS A 108 -21.35 3.04 12.57
C LYS A 108 -22.20 3.87 13.52
N GLU A 109 -21.59 4.54 14.48
CA GLU A 109 -22.30 5.43 15.41
C GLU A 109 -22.86 6.66 14.68
N ALA A 110 -22.11 7.24 13.74
CA ALA A 110 -22.57 8.34 12.91
C ALA A 110 -23.73 7.93 12.00
N GLU A 111 -23.68 6.75 11.40
CA GLU A 111 -24.76 6.18 10.59
C GLU A 111 -26.06 6.04 11.41
N GLN A 112 -25.98 5.46 12.61
CA GLN A 112 -27.14 5.33 13.49
C GLN A 112 -27.75 6.68 13.89
N LYS A 113 -26.91 7.67 14.19
CA LYS A 113 -27.38 9.03 14.51
C LYS A 113 -28.08 9.66 13.30
N SER A 114 -27.50 9.54 12.11
CA SER A 114 -28.09 10.06 10.87
C SER A 114 -29.45 9.43 10.59
N LEU A 115 -29.60 8.11 10.76
CA LEU A 115 -30.89 7.43 10.57
C LEU A 115 -31.96 7.95 11.54
N GLN A 116 -31.60 8.11 12.82
CA GLN A 116 -32.52 8.65 13.84
C GLN A 116 -32.92 10.10 13.55
N GLU A 117 -32.01 10.93 13.02
CA GLU A 117 -32.30 12.29 12.62
C GLU A 117 -33.22 12.34 11.39
N SER A 118 -32.96 11.51 10.38
CA SER A 118 -33.85 11.39 9.21
C SER A 118 -35.27 10.97 9.61
N GLU A 119 -35.43 9.97 10.48
CA GLU A 119 -36.74 9.55 10.99
C GLU A 119 -37.50 10.66 11.73
N LYS A 120 -36.78 11.53 12.46
CA LYS A 120 -37.39 12.69 13.14
C LYS A 120 -37.85 13.72 12.14
N LEU A 121 -37.00 14.06 11.16
CA LEU A 121 -37.32 15.02 10.10
C LEU A 121 -38.52 14.55 9.28
N ASP A 122 -38.60 13.27 8.94
CA ASP A 122 -39.75 12.71 8.21
C ASP A 122 -41.06 12.84 9.00
N LYS A 123 -41.03 12.60 10.31
CA LYS A 123 -42.19 12.82 11.19
C LYS A 123 -42.60 14.28 11.27
N GLU A 124 -41.64 15.20 11.28
CA GLU A 124 -41.90 16.64 11.27
C GLU A 124 -42.50 17.10 9.93
N ILE A 125 -41.98 16.60 8.81
CA ILE A 125 -42.50 16.86 7.46
C ILE A 125 -43.97 16.39 7.36
N ALA A 126 -44.28 15.17 7.83
CA ALA A 126 -45.63 14.64 7.82
C ALA A 126 -46.61 15.53 8.61
N LYS A 127 -46.23 15.97 9.82
CA LYS A 127 -47.05 16.89 10.63
C LYS A 127 -47.30 18.23 9.93
N ILE A 128 -46.30 18.78 9.26
CA ILE A 128 -46.45 20.04 8.51
C ILE A 128 -47.38 19.85 7.30
N GLN A 129 -47.30 18.69 6.63
CA GLN A 129 -48.18 18.38 5.50
C GLN A 129 -49.64 18.19 5.93
N GLU A 130 -49.89 17.63 7.12
CA GLU A 130 -51.25 17.50 7.68
C GLU A 130 -51.88 18.85 8.08
N LEU A 131 -51.05 19.89 8.29
CA LEU A 131 -51.51 21.25 8.65
C LEU A 131 -51.78 22.15 7.43
N LYS A 132 -51.47 21.68 6.21
CA LYS A 132 -51.80 22.36 4.95
C LYS A 132 -53.12 21.88 4.38
#